data_AF-A0A646K9Z8-F1
#
_entry.id   AF-A0A646K9Z8-F1
#
_cell.length_a   1.000
_cell.length_b   1.000
_cell.length_c   1.000
_cell.angle_alpha   90.00
_cell.angle_beta   90.00
_cell.angle_gamma   90.00
#
_symmetry.space_group_name_H-M   'P 1'
#
loop_
_entity.id
_entity.type
_entity.pdbx_description
1 polymer ?
#
loop_
_entity_poly.entity_id
_entity_poly.type
_entity_poly.pdbx_seq_one_letter_code
_entity_poly.pdbx_strand_id
1 'polypeptide(L)'
;MTAPAHGAERLGEELRSLLSDAALPADRLEHVYVQPDGASPSVEAVLFFARRTLGEAEQSADAVLARCAVDGWRLSRRSTVPLATLVELSAYGADRG
;
A
#
# COMPACT_ATOMS: atom_id res chain seq x y z
N MET A 1 14.20 23.04 4.14
CA MET A 1 13.04 23.58 3.41
C MET A 1 12.02 22.48 3.31
N THR A 2 11.04 22.46 4.22
CA THR A 2 9.94 21.49 4.25
C THR A 2 8.92 21.88 3.18
N ALA A 3 8.62 20.99 2.23
CA ALA A 3 7.47 21.18 1.35
C ALA A 3 6.19 21.30 2.21
N PRO A 4 5.18 22.10 1.80
CA PRO A 4 3.98 22.28 2.60
C PRO A 4 3.24 20.95 2.73
N ALA A 5 3.00 20.50 3.96
CA ALA A 5 2.37 19.21 4.32
C ALA A 5 1.08 18.91 3.53
N HIS A 6 0.31 19.94 3.19
CA HIS A 6 -0.92 19.89 2.41
C HIS A 6 -0.74 19.29 1.00
N GLY A 7 0.44 19.42 0.39
CA GLY A 7 0.72 18.84 -0.93
C GLY A 7 0.91 17.33 -0.88
N ALA A 8 1.52 16.82 0.19
CA ALA A 8 1.76 15.39 0.37
C ALA A 8 0.49 14.64 0.78
N GLU A 9 -0.38 15.28 1.58
CA GLU A 9 -1.70 14.75 1.92
C GLU A 9 -2.58 14.58 0.69
N ARG A 10 -2.70 15.63 -0.15
CA ARG A 10 -3.49 15.55 -1.39
C ARG A 10 -2.95 14.49 -2.36
N LEU A 11 -1.62 14.43 -2.54
CA LEU A 11 -0.98 13.41 -3.36
C LEU A 11 -1.26 12.00 -2.83
N GLY A 12 -1.32 11.84 -1.50
CA GLY A 12 -1.66 10.57 -0.88
C GLY A 12 -3.12 10.16 -1.08
N GLU A 13 -4.05 11.10 -1.06
CA GLU A 13 -5.47 10.86 -1.39
C GLU A 13 -5.65 10.48 -2.87
N GLU A 14 -5.00 11.21 -3.78
CA GLU A 14 -5.00 10.92 -5.22
C GLU A 14 -4.43 9.51 -5.48
N LEU A 15 -3.31 9.15 -4.84
CA LEU A 15 -2.70 7.82 -4.95
C LEU A 15 -3.63 6.73 -4.40
N ARG A 16 -4.30 6.97 -3.27
CA ARG A 16 -5.27 6.03 -2.70
C ARG A 16 -6.42 5.78 -3.68
N SER A 17 -7.00 6.84 -4.24
CA SER A 17 -8.10 6.73 -5.21
C SER A 17 -7.65 5.93 -6.43
N LEU A 18 -6.50 6.29 -7.02
CA LEU A 18 -5.94 5.62 -8.18
C LEU A 18 -5.79 4.09 -7.96
N LEU A 19 -5.21 3.70 -6.83
CA LEU A 19 -4.98 2.29 -6.49
C LEU A 19 -6.29 1.55 -6.21
N SER A 20 -7.25 2.20 -5.57
CA SER A 20 -8.58 1.63 -5.32
C SER A 20 -9.39 1.46 -6.60
N ASP A 21 -9.37 2.44 -7.49
CA ASP A 21 -10.12 2.42 -8.76
C ASP A 21 -9.53 1.41 -9.76
N ALA A 22 -8.21 1.21 -9.73
CA ALA A 22 -7.54 0.21 -10.55
C ALA A 22 -7.76 -1.24 -10.08
N ALA A 23 -8.22 -1.44 -8.84
CA ALA A 23 -8.44 -2.75 -8.26
C ALA A 23 -9.77 -3.37 -8.72
N LEU A 24 -9.72 -4.62 -9.17
CA LEU A 24 -10.90 -5.41 -9.50
C LEU A 24 -11.27 -6.34 -8.33
N PRO A 25 -12.55 -6.77 -8.22
CA PRO A 25 -12.96 -7.75 -7.21
C PRO A 25 -12.13 -9.04 -7.21
N ALA A 26 -11.63 -9.41 -8.40
CA ALA A 26 -10.78 -10.57 -8.58
C ALA A 26 -9.41 -10.44 -7.89
N ASP A 27 -8.89 -9.23 -7.68
CA ASP A 27 -7.56 -8.96 -7.10
C ASP A 27 -7.53 -9.15 -5.57
N ARG A 28 -8.71 -9.11 -4.91
CA ARG A 28 -8.87 -9.25 -3.45
C ARG A 28 -8.12 -8.19 -2.64
N LEU A 29 -8.03 -6.96 -3.15
CA LEU A 29 -7.54 -5.82 -2.39
C LEU A 29 -8.58 -5.43 -1.33
N GLU A 30 -8.17 -5.37 -0.07
CA GLU A 30 -9.05 -4.99 1.06
C GLU A 30 -8.78 -3.56 1.54
N HIS A 31 -7.50 -3.20 1.67
CA HIS A 31 -7.10 -1.91 2.24
C HIS A 31 -5.90 -1.31 1.50
N VAL A 32 -5.91 0.02 1.40
CA VAL A 32 -4.82 0.84 0.87
C VAL A 32 -4.40 1.83 1.95
N TYR A 33 -3.24 1.59 2.56
CA TYR A 33 -2.63 2.55 3.46
C TYR A 33 -1.63 3.41 2.68
N VAL A 34 -1.64 4.72 2.93
CA VAL A 34 -0.78 5.67 2.24
C VAL A 34 -0.04 6.49 3.27
N GLN A 35 1.28 6.56 3.14
CA GLN A 35 2.14 7.32 4.02
C GLN A 35 2.92 8.36 3.20
N PRO A 36 2.75 9.65 3.48
CA PRO A 36 3.58 10.67 2.87
C PRO A 36 5.04 10.48 3.32
N ASP A 37 5.97 10.49 2.38
CA ASP A 37 7.39 10.54 2.71
C ASP A 37 7.74 11.98 3.10
N GLY A 38 7.93 12.25 4.39
CA GLY A 38 8.16 13.60 4.91
C GLY A 38 9.41 14.29 4.38
N ALA A 39 10.26 13.60 3.61
CA ALA A 39 11.52 14.12 3.07
C ALA A 39 11.59 14.18 1.53
N SER A 40 10.59 13.67 0.81
CA SER A 40 10.64 13.50 -0.65
C SER A 40 9.30 13.85 -1.31
N PRO A 41 9.26 14.27 -2.59
CA PRO A 41 8.00 14.37 -3.34
C PRO A 41 7.36 12.99 -3.64
N SER A 42 7.85 11.90 -3.03
CA SER A 42 7.28 10.57 -3.13
C SER A 42 6.25 10.29 -2.03
N VAL A 43 5.30 9.43 -2.34
CA VAL A 43 4.35 8.89 -1.38
C VAL A 43 4.44 7.38 -1.46
N GLU A 44 4.47 6.72 -0.31
CA GLU A 44 4.46 5.26 -0.24
C GLU A 44 3.05 4.75 0.03
N ALA A 45 2.70 3.63 -0.60
CA ALA A 45 1.43 2.95 -0.35
C ALA A 45 1.66 1.48 -0.01
N VAL A 46 0.88 0.98 0.93
CA VAL A 46 0.82 -0.42 1.34
C VAL A 46 -0.54 -0.97 0.95
N LEU A 47 -0.52 -2.00 0.11
CA LEU A 47 -1.71 -2.70 -0.37
C LEU A 47 -1.89 -4.00 0.42
N PHE A 48 -3.07 -4.18 1.01
CA PHE A 48 -3.43 -5.40 1.73
C PHE A 48 -4.33 -6.28 0.88
N PHE A 49 -3.86 -7.50 0.60
CA PHE A 49 -4.59 -8.46 -0.21
C PHE A 49 -5.05 -9.66 0.62
N ALA A 50 -6.32 -10.01 0.51
CA ALA A 50 -6.88 -11.24 1.06
C ALA A 50 -6.54 -12.45 0.18
N ARG A 51 -5.28 -12.87 0.23
CA ARG A 51 -4.74 -14.03 -0.49
C ARG A 51 -4.08 -15.02 0.46
N ARG A 52 -4.04 -16.29 0.05
CA ARG A 52 -3.46 -17.36 0.87
C ARG A 52 -1.96 -17.51 0.65
N THR A 53 -1.44 -17.03 -0.48
CA THR A 53 -0.04 -17.19 -0.85
C THR A 53 0.62 -15.87 -1.24
N LEU A 54 1.95 -15.82 -1.13
CA LEU A 54 2.77 -14.68 -1.59
C LEU A 54 2.61 -14.45 -3.09
N GLY A 55 2.72 -15.52 -3.90
CA GLY A 55 2.63 -15.39 -5.36
C GLY A 55 1.30 -14.82 -5.86
N GLU A 56 0.16 -15.19 -5.24
CA GLU A 56 -1.15 -14.61 -5.58
C GLU A 56 -1.25 -13.13 -5.22
N ALA A 57 -0.66 -12.73 -4.09
CA ALA A 57 -0.62 -11.34 -3.66
C ALA A 57 0.27 -10.51 -4.61
N GLU A 58 1.45 -11.03 -4.99
CA GLU A 58 2.36 -10.39 -5.93
C GLU A 58 1.73 -10.20 -7.30
N GLN A 59 1.09 -11.25 -7.84
CA GLN A 59 0.42 -11.18 -9.12
C GLN A 59 -0.74 -10.16 -9.11
N SER A 60 -1.50 -10.09 -8.01
CA SER A 60 -2.57 -9.10 -7.85
C SER A 60 -1.99 -7.68 -7.76
N ALA A 61 -0.89 -7.49 -7.03
CA ALA A 61 -0.21 -6.20 -6.93
C ALA A 61 0.30 -5.73 -8.29
N ASP A 62 0.98 -6.60 -9.04
CA ASP A 62 1.49 -6.26 -10.37
C ASP A 62 0.35 -5.94 -11.36
N ALA A 63 -0.78 -6.66 -11.26
CA ALA A 63 -1.97 -6.39 -12.08
C ALA A 63 -2.61 -5.02 -11.77
N VAL A 64 -2.75 -4.67 -10.48
CA VAL A 64 -3.25 -3.36 -10.05
C VAL A 64 -2.31 -2.26 -10.56
N LEU A 65 -1.00 -2.40 -10.34
CA LEU A 65 0.00 -1.42 -10.78
C LEU A 65 0.02 -1.23 -12.30
N ALA A 66 -0.13 -2.32 -13.06
CA ALA A 66 -0.20 -2.24 -14.52
C ALA A 66 -1.41 -1.44 -15.02
N ARG A 67 -2.54 -1.51 -14.30
CA ARG A 67 -3.75 -0.71 -14.62
C ARG A 67 -3.59 0.76 -14.22
N CYS A 68 -2.83 1.06 -13.16
CA CYS A 68 -2.50 2.43 -12.78
C CYS A 68 -1.54 3.14 -13.74
N ALA A 69 -0.83 2.41 -14.61
CA ALA A 69 0.20 2.97 -15.51
C ALA A 69 -0.35 3.96 -16.56
N VAL A 70 -1.66 4.19 -16.59
CA VAL A 70 -2.37 4.99 -17.59
C VAL A 70 -2.36 6.49 -17.25
N ASP A 71 -2.13 6.89 -15.99
CA ASP A 71 -2.38 8.27 -15.53
C ASP A 71 -1.11 9.11 -15.25
N GLY A 72 0.03 8.77 -15.84
CA GLY A 72 1.27 9.55 -15.68
C GLY A 72 1.99 9.38 -14.33
N TRP A 73 1.47 8.51 -13.46
CA TRP A 73 2.10 8.11 -12.20
C TRP A 73 3.25 7.14 -12.44
N ARG A 74 4.42 7.42 -11.84
CA ARG A 74 5.54 6.46 -11.82
C ARG A 74 5.50 5.66 -10.53
N LEU A 75 4.71 4.60 -10.53
CA LEU A 75 4.61 3.66 -9.42
C LEU A 75 5.66 2.55 -9.55
N SER A 76 6.26 2.15 -8.43
CA SER A 76 7.14 0.99 -8.37
C SER A 76 6.81 0.13 -7.14
N ARG A 77 6.80 -1.19 -7.34
CA ARG A 77 6.62 -2.15 -6.24
C ARG A 77 7.94 -2.31 -5.50
N ARG A 78 7.94 -2.07 -4.18
CA ARG A 78 9.12 -2.32 -3.31
C ARG A 78 9.11 -3.69 -2.65
N SER A 79 7.95 -4.19 -2.23
CA SER A 79 7.80 -5.47 -1.53
C SER A 79 6.34 -5.96 -1.61
N THR A 80 6.11 -7.21 -1.24
CA THR A 80 4.76 -7.78 -1.07
C THR A 80 4.78 -8.79 0.06
N VAL A 81 3.79 -8.70 0.95
CA VAL A 81 3.58 -9.66 2.03
C VAL A 81 2.07 -9.95 2.07
N PRO A 82 1.63 -11.22 2.02
CA PRO A 82 0.23 -11.54 2.21
C PRO A 82 -0.24 -11.11 3.59
N LEU A 83 -1.49 -10.63 3.70
CA LEU A 83 -2.08 -10.30 4.99
C LEU A 83 -2.04 -11.49 5.96
N ALA A 84 -2.26 -12.71 5.46
CA ALA A 84 -2.16 -13.95 6.24
C ALA A 84 -0.75 -14.22 6.81
N THR A 85 0.29 -13.57 6.28
CA THR A 85 1.68 -13.68 6.74
C THR A 85 2.04 -12.56 7.73
N LEU A 86 1.22 -11.50 7.84
CA LEU A 86 1.35 -10.49 8.88
C LEU A 86 0.77 -11.02 10.19
N VAL A 87 1.56 -11.80 10.92
CA VAL A 87 1.28 -12.17 12.31
C VAL A 87 1.74 -11.01 13.20
N GLU A 88 0.80 -10.39 13.92
CA GLU A 88 1.10 -9.44 14.99
C GLU A 88 1.91 -10.17 16.08
N LEU A 89 3.18 -9.83 16.25
CA LEU A 89 3.93 -10.18 17.45
C LEU A 89 3.52 -9.22 18.57
N SER A 90 2.39 -9.48 19.23
CA SER A 90 2.12 -8.85 20.52
C SER A 90 3.12 -9.44 21.53
N ALA A 91 4.11 -8.64 21.93
CA ALA A 91 5.11 -9.07 22.89
C ALA A 91 4.46 -9.48 24.22
N TYR A 92 4.80 -10.68 24.69
CA TYR A 92 4.56 -11.13 26.06
C TYR A 92 5.44 -10.33 27.02
N GLY A 93 4.84 -9.62 27.99
CA GLY A 93 5.60 -9.02 29.08
C GLY A 93 4.95 -7.82 29.77
N ALA A 94 3.98 -8.08 30.64
CA ALA A 94 3.96 -7.39 31.94
C ALA A 94 4.04 -8.49 33.01
N ASP A 95 5.26 -8.70 33.48
CA ASP A 95 5.61 -9.52 34.64
C ASP A 95 4.86 -8.99 35.88
N ARG A 96 4.42 -9.94 36.71
CA ARG A 96 4.01 -9.85 38.12
C ARG A 96 3.69 -8.45 38.70
N GLY A 97 2.41 -8.26 39.02
CA GLY A 97 1.93 -7.49 40.17
C GLY A 97 0.93 -8.32 40.95
#